data_AF-A0A6T8GHH1-F1
#
_entry.id   AF-A0A6T8GHH1-F1
#
_cell.length_a   1.000
_cell.length_b   1.000
_cell.length_c   1.000
_cell.angle_alpha   90.00
_cell.angle_beta   90.00
_cell.angle_gamma   90.00
#
_symmetry.space_group_name_H-M   'P 1'
#
loop_
_entity.id
_entity.type
_entity.pdbx_description
1 polymer ?
#
loop_
_entity_poly.entity_id
_entity_poly.type
_entity_poly.pdbx_seq_one_letter_code
_entity_poly.pdbx_strand_id
1 'polypeptide(L)'
;ENKGASWVHATMFGAKIRAAVMRSTNVMRAYVPGSMRSKSGGAAAAGGGFGILAFAQSNPFAFQVGVSTVKTGAADLLTQTAVEGKSLSEIDIKRNMVFIVFGATYLGGFQWWIQVTQFRKWFPGMDRFANATFAEKMKDIPGMISAAKQVCFDVFVHLPFMYFPCFYATKESVQGKSWNPADWVVNGCTKYYHNFTKDFTAMFQLWAPADVILFSLPIWLRMPARHAVSFVWTAYLSLLRGSVAKADDKKKA
;
A
#
# COMPACT_ATOMS: atom_id res chain seq x y z
N GLU A 1 8.24 24.12 17.52
CA GLU A 1 9.35 23.27 17.99
C GLU A 1 8.86 21.82 18.13
N ASN A 2 9.01 20.97 17.10
CA ASN A 2 8.63 19.54 17.18
C ASN A 2 9.22 18.66 16.06
N LYS A 3 10.44 18.98 15.58
CA LYS A 3 11.10 18.20 14.51
C LYS A 3 11.63 16.83 14.99
N GLY A 4 11.80 16.63 16.30
CA GLY A 4 12.27 15.37 16.90
C GLY A 4 11.24 14.23 16.88
N ALA A 5 9.94 14.53 17.00
CA ALA A 5 8.90 13.49 17.12
C ALA A 5 8.69 12.68 15.83
N SER A 6 8.90 13.28 14.65
CA SER A 6 8.74 12.59 13.35
C SER A 6 9.84 11.54 13.11
N TRP A 7 11.09 11.87 13.48
CA TRP A 7 12.23 10.96 13.35
C TRP A 7 12.13 9.77 14.31
N VAL A 8 11.64 10.00 15.53
CA VAL A 8 11.42 8.97 16.54
C VAL A 8 10.32 8.00 16.10
N HIS A 9 9.24 8.47 15.46
CA HIS A 9 8.19 7.57 14.96
C HIS A 9 8.64 6.72 13.75
N ALA A 10 9.41 7.28 12.83
CA ALA A 10 9.95 6.53 11.68
C ALA A 10 10.98 5.47 12.11
N THR A 11 11.87 5.81 13.05
CA THR A 11 12.83 4.84 13.63
C THR A 11 12.15 3.79 14.49
N MET A 12 11.13 4.15 15.29
CA MET A 12 10.32 3.19 16.04
C MET A 12 9.50 2.28 15.13
N PHE A 13 8.99 2.75 13.98
CA PHE A 13 8.31 1.89 13.00
C PHE A 13 9.29 0.88 12.39
N GLY A 14 10.48 1.32 11.97
CA GLY A 14 11.54 0.43 11.49
C GLY A 14 12.03 -0.56 12.56
N ALA A 15 12.02 -0.18 13.84
CA ALA A 15 12.35 -1.05 14.97
C ALA A 15 11.23 -2.06 15.28
N LYS A 16 9.96 -1.63 15.23
CA LYS A 16 8.79 -2.51 15.45
C LYS A 16 8.60 -3.52 14.32
N ILE A 17 8.83 -3.13 13.06
CA ILE A 17 8.86 -4.07 11.93
C ILE A 17 10.00 -5.08 12.11
N ARG A 18 11.22 -4.62 12.42
CA ARG A 18 12.34 -5.54 12.68
C ARG A 18 12.06 -6.49 13.84
N ALA A 19 11.47 -6.00 14.93
CA ALA A 19 11.10 -6.82 16.07
C ALA A 19 9.94 -7.79 15.79
N ALA A 20 9.01 -7.44 14.89
CA ALA A 20 7.92 -8.34 14.45
C ALA A 20 8.47 -9.44 13.53
N VAL A 21 9.34 -9.09 12.56
CA VAL A 21 10.03 -10.06 11.70
C VAL A 21 10.88 -11.02 12.53
N MET A 22 11.64 -10.51 13.52
CA MET A 22 12.42 -11.37 14.42
C MET A 22 11.57 -12.24 15.36
N ARG A 23 10.38 -11.77 15.77
CA ARG A 23 9.44 -12.58 16.56
C ARG A 23 8.81 -13.70 15.73
N SER A 24 8.44 -13.45 14.47
CA SER A 24 7.92 -14.49 13.57
C SER A 24 8.95 -15.58 13.25
N THR A 25 10.24 -15.25 13.12
CA THR A 25 11.30 -16.26 12.95
C THR A 25 11.54 -17.11 14.18
N ASN A 26 11.35 -16.56 15.39
CA ASN A 26 11.51 -17.32 16.64
C ASN A 26 10.30 -18.23 16.93
N VAL A 27 9.09 -17.83 16.54
CA VAL A 27 7.89 -18.69 16.66
C VAL A 27 7.95 -19.88 15.70
N MET A 28 8.51 -19.73 14.49
CA MET A 28 8.75 -20.88 13.59
C MET A 28 9.81 -21.86 14.10
N ARG A 29 10.72 -21.44 14.99
CA ARG A 29 11.76 -22.30 15.57
C ARG A 29 11.28 -23.08 16.79
N ALA A 30 10.18 -22.66 17.41
CA ALA A 30 9.67 -23.22 18.66
C ALA A 30 8.69 -24.40 18.48
N TYR A 31 8.41 -24.81 17.24
CA TYR A 31 7.48 -25.92 16.96
C TYR A 31 8.06 -26.89 15.93
N VAL A 32 9.19 -27.53 16.27
CA VAL A 32 9.67 -28.72 15.58
C VAL A 32 9.88 -29.81 16.63
N PRO A 33 8.87 -30.67 16.90
CA PRO A 33 9.12 -31.91 17.60
C PRO A 33 10.00 -32.78 16.70
N GLY A 34 11.22 -33.05 17.15
CA GLY A 34 12.11 -34.01 16.51
C GLY A 34 11.56 -35.41 16.66
N SER A 35 11.02 -35.97 15.58
CA SER A 35 10.96 -37.42 15.29
C SER A 35 10.11 -37.63 14.03
N MET A 36 10.73 -37.84 12.88
CA MET A 36 10.53 -39.06 12.08
C MET A 36 11.35 -39.02 10.79
N ARG A 37 12.01 -40.15 10.60
CA ARG A 37 12.93 -40.55 9.55
C ARG A 37 12.17 -40.85 8.25
N SER A 38 12.69 -40.32 7.14
CA SER A 38 12.58 -40.75 5.73
C SER A 38 11.36 -41.58 5.30
N LYS A 39 10.55 -41.00 4.40
CA LYS A 39 10.23 -41.61 3.10
C LYS A 39 10.21 -40.53 2.02
N SER A 40 11.06 -40.70 1.02
CA SER A 40 10.96 -40.02 -0.27
C SER A 40 9.61 -40.34 -0.91
N GLY A 41 8.73 -39.36 -0.93
CA GLY A 41 7.47 -39.37 -1.67
C GLY A 41 7.21 -37.94 -2.11
N GLY A 42 7.19 -37.71 -3.42
CA GLY A 42 7.07 -36.39 -4.02
C GLY A 42 5.89 -35.62 -3.44
N ALA A 43 6.19 -34.52 -2.73
CA ALA A 43 5.20 -33.51 -2.44
C ALA A 43 4.94 -32.75 -3.75
N ALA A 44 3.80 -33.07 -4.35
CA ALA A 44 3.27 -32.44 -5.53
C ALA A 44 3.30 -30.90 -5.37
N ALA A 45 4.11 -30.25 -6.19
CA ALA A 45 3.87 -28.87 -6.59
C ALA A 45 2.57 -28.87 -7.42
N ALA A 46 1.43 -28.69 -6.75
CA ALA A 46 0.13 -28.61 -7.40
C ALA A 46 0.00 -27.30 -8.21
N GLY A 47 0.44 -27.32 -9.46
CA GLY A 47 -0.36 -26.99 -10.66
C GLY A 47 -1.24 -25.74 -10.72
N GLY A 48 -1.01 -24.65 -9.97
CA GLY A 48 -1.84 -23.43 -10.04
C GLY A 48 -1.35 -22.31 -10.98
N GLY A 49 -0.10 -22.40 -11.46
CA GLY A 49 0.60 -21.27 -12.10
C GLY A 49 0.05 -20.84 -13.48
N PHE A 50 -0.56 -21.76 -14.23
CA PHE A 50 -1.05 -21.45 -15.58
C PHE A 50 -2.39 -20.70 -15.57
N GLY A 51 -3.28 -20.97 -14.61
CA GLY A 51 -4.61 -20.36 -14.56
C GLY A 51 -4.61 -18.90 -14.10
N ILE A 52 -3.83 -18.59 -13.06
CA ILE A 52 -3.75 -17.21 -12.52
C ILE A 52 -3.05 -16.28 -13.51
N LEU A 53 -1.95 -16.72 -14.11
CA LEU A 53 -1.23 -15.91 -15.09
C LEU A 53 -2.06 -15.70 -16.36
N ALA A 54 -2.72 -16.75 -16.87
CA ALA A 54 -3.63 -16.63 -18.01
C ALA A 54 -4.81 -15.70 -17.69
N PHE A 55 -5.40 -15.81 -16.49
CA PHE A 55 -6.47 -14.90 -16.07
C PHE A 55 -5.97 -13.45 -15.97
N ALA A 56 -4.79 -13.22 -15.40
CA ALA A 56 -4.20 -11.89 -15.30
C ALA A 56 -3.92 -11.27 -16.66
N GLN A 57 -3.52 -12.07 -17.66
CA GLN A 57 -3.30 -11.61 -19.03
C GLN A 57 -4.62 -11.31 -19.76
N SER A 58 -5.62 -12.18 -19.61
CA SER A 58 -6.92 -12.03 -20.29
C SER A 58 -7.85 -11.01 -19.62
N ASN A 59 -7.70 -10.77 -18.31
CA ASN A 59 -8.55 -9.90 -17.51
C ASN A 59 -7.72 -8.99 -16.58
N PRO A 60 -6.82 -8.16 -17.11
CA PRO A 60 -5.83 -7.45 -16.31
C PRO A 60 -6.45 -6.41 -15.36
N PHE A 61 -7.56 -5.79 -15.75
CA PHE A 61 -8.31 -4.89 -14.87
C PHE A 61 -8.96 -5.62 -13.69
N ALA A 62 -9.66 -6.72 -13.94
CA ALA A 62 -10.29 -7.52 -12.88
C ALA A 62 -9.24 -8.10 -11.94
N PHE A 63 -8.11 -8.57 -12.49
CA PHE A 63 -6.98 -9.02 -11.69
C PHE A 63 -6.40 -7.89 -10.81
N GLN A 64 -6.22 -6.68 -11.35
CA GLN A 64 -5.77 -5.51 -10.58
C GLN A 64 -6.71 -5.20 -9.40
N VAL A 65 -8.02 -5.21 -9.64
CA VAL A 65 -9.02 -4.98 -8.58
C VAL A 65 -8.93 -6.06 -7.52
N GLY A 66 -8.89 -7.33 -7.92
CA GLY A 66 -8.76 -8.47 -7.00
C GLY A 66 -7.49 -8.39 -6.15
N VAL A 67 -6.33 -8.23 -6.79
CA VAL A 67 -5.04 -8.10 -6.10
C VAL A 67 -5.06 -6.91 -5.15
N SER A 68 -5.56 -5.74 -5.58
CA SER A 68 -5.58 -4.55 -4.72
C SER A 68 -6.46 -4.73 -3.49
N THR A 69 -7.64 -5.34 -3.67
CA THR A 69 -8.60 -5.63 -2.58
C THR A 69 -8.01 -6.60 -1.56
N VAL A 70 -7.48 -7.74 -2.02
CA VAL A 70 -6.90 -8.76 -1.15
C VAL A 70 -5.66 -8.22 -0.44
N LYS A 71 -4.78 -7.53 -1.18
CA LYS A 71 -3.54 -6.94 -0.65
C LYS A 71 -3.82 -5.97 0.50
N THR A 72 -4.78 -5.05 0.35
CA THR A 72 -5.04 -4.04 1.38
C THR A 72 -5.70 -4.64 2.61
N GLY A 73 -6.65 -5.56 2.43
CA GLY A 73 -7.23 -6.33 3.53
C GLY A 73 -6.16 -7.12 4.29
N ALA A 74 -5.31 -7.85 3.58
CA ALA A 74 -4.22 -8.63 4.16
C ALA A 74 -3.18 -7.76 4.88
N ALA A 75 -2.81 -6.61 4.32
CA ALA A 75 -1.87 -5.67 4.95
C ALA A 75 -2.39 -5.17 6.30
N ASP A 76 -3.68 -4.83 6.37
CA ASP A 76 -4.30 -4.41 7.63
C ASP A 76 -4.43 -5.58 8.62
N LEU A 77 -4.85 -6.77 8.19
CA LEU A 77 -4.91 -7.96 9.06
C LEU A 77 -3.54 -8.32 9.65
N LEU A 78 -2.49 -8.32 8.83
CA LEU A 78 -1.11 -8.52 9.26
C LEU A 78 -0.69 -7.46 10.28
N THR A 79 -1.11 -6.21 10.06
CA THR A 79 -0.85 -5.12 10.99
C THR A 79 -1.54 -5.35 12.33
N GLN A 80 -2.83 -5.71 12.33
CA GLN A 80 -3.60 -5.99 13.55
C GLN A 80 -2.97 -7.13 14.36
N THR A 81 -2.60 -8.21 13.68
CA THR A 81 -2.19 -9.47 14.33
C THR A 81 -0.71 -9.49 14.66
N ALA A 82 0.17 -9.25 13.67
CA ALA A 82 1.61 -9.42 13.84
C ALA A 82 2.30 -8.17 14.42
N VAL A 83 1.76 -6.97 14.18
CA VAL A 83 2.38 -5.71 14.64
C VAL A 83 1.72 -5.18 15.91
N GLU A 84 0.38 -5.19 15.97
CA GLU A 84 -0.35 -4.77 17.17
C GLU A 84 -0.56 -5.91 18.18
N GLY A 85 -0.36 -7.18 17.80
CA GLY A 85 -0.46 -8.33 18.70
C GLY A 85 -1.90 -8.74 19.04
N LYS A 86 -2.89 -8.33 18.25
CA LYS A 86 -4.31 -8.69 18.48
C LYS A 86 -4.54 -10.17 18.18
N SER A 87 -5.31 -10.82 19.04
CA SER A 87 -5.88 -12.14 18.73
C SER A 87 -6.96 -12.04 17.65
N LEU A 88 -7.34 -13.18 17.05
CA LEU A 88 -8.33 -13.20 15.95
C LEU A 88 -9.71 -12.64 16.36
N SER A 89 -10.08 -12.73 17.64
CA SER A 89 -11.33 -12.18 18.19
C SER A 89 -11.29 -10.67 18.43
N GLU A 90 -10.11 -10.04 18.41
CA GLU A 90 -9.92 -8.61 18.68
C GLU A 90 -9.68 -7.78 17.39
N ILE A 91 -9.80 -8.43 16.24
CA ILE A 91 -9.63 -7.79 14.94
C ILE A 91 -10.71 -6.73 14.74
N ASP A 92 -10.28 -5.51 14.41
CA ASP A 92 -11.18 -4.44 14.02
C ASP A 92 -11.60 -4.66 12.56
N ILE A 93 -12.71 -5.37 12.37
CA ILE A 93 -13.27 -5.67 11.05
C ILE A 93 -13.72 -4.39 10.34
N LYS A 94 -14.23 -3.38 11.06
CA LYS A 94 -14.64 -2.12 10.44
C LYS A 94 -13.45 -1.40 9.83
N ARG A 95 -12.31 -1.37 10.52
CA ARG A 95 -11.04 -0.85 9.98
C ARG A 95 -10.59 -1.64 8.77
N ASN A 96 -10.66 -2.97 8.83
CA ASN A 96 -10.28 -3.81 7.70
C ASN A 96 -11.14 -3.53 6.45
N MET A 97 -12.44 -3.32 6.66
CA MET A 97 -13.38 -2.95 5.59
C MET A 97 -13.04 -1.62 4.91
N VAL A 98 -12.52 -0.61 5.64
CA VAL A 98 -12.02 0.63 5.03
C VAL A 98 -10.95 0.31 3.98
N PHE A 99 -9.99 -0.53 4.34
CA PHE A 99 -8.89 -0.91 3.44
C PHE A 99 -9.34 -1.80 2.29
N ILE A 100 -10.30 -2.70 2.51
CA ILE A 100 -10.90 -3.53 1.45
C ILE A 100 -11.63 -2.65 0.43
N VAL A 101 -12.55 -1.79 0.89
CA VAL A 101 -13.34 -0.91 0.02
C VAL A 101 -12.44 0.06 -0.74
N PHE A 102 -11.49 0.69 -0.05
CA PHE A 102 -10.54 1.60 -0.69
C PHE A 102 -9.58 0.86 -1.65
N GLY A 103 -9.19 -0.37 -1.30
CA GLY A 103 -8.38 -1.24 -2.14
C GLY A 103 -9.07 -1.62 -3.45
N ALA A 104 -10.36 -1.95 -3.40
CA ALA A 104 -11.15 -2.30 -4.58
C ALA A 104 -11.39 -1.06 -5.47
N THR A 105 -11.94 -0.01 -4.87
CA THR A 105 -12.46 1.15 -5.62
C THR A 105 -11.34 2.08 -6.09
N TYR A 106 -10.47 2.51 -5.18
CA TYR A 106 -9.42 3.47 -5.49
C TYR A 106 -8.19 2.77 -6.09
N LEU A 107 -7.57 1.83 -5.37
CA LEU A 107 -6.33 1.19 -5.84
C LEU A 107 -6.55 0.21 -7.01
N GLY A 108 -7.70 -0.45 -7.05
CA GLY A 108 -8.11 -1.35 -8.10
C GLY A 108 -8.64 -0.59 -9.32
N GLY A 109 -9.71 0.17 -9.11
CA GLY A 109 -10.42 0.90 -10.17
C GLY A 109 -9.71 2.18 -10.61
N PHE A 110 -9.73 3.20 -9.74
CA PHE A 110 -9.28 4.55 -10.09
C PHE A 110 -7.79 4.62 -10.44
N GLN A 111 -6.94 3.93 -9.67
CA GLN A 111 -5.50 3.92 -9.90
C GLN A 111 -5.13 3.19 -11.20
N TRP A 112 -5.90 2.16 -11.59
CA TRP A 112 -5.75 1.57 -12.91
C TRP A 112 -6.04 2.60 -14.00
N TRP A 113 -7.17 3.31 -13.90
CA TRP A 113 -7.52 4.35 -14.85
C TRP A 113 -6.41 5.41 -14.95
N ILE A 114 -5.92 5.95 -13.84
CA ILE A 114 -4.90 7.01 -13.89
C ILE A 114 -3.56 6.48 -14.45
N GLN A 115 -3.05 5.35 -13.95
CA GLN A 115 -1.69 4.88 -14.29
C GLN A 115 -1.62 4.15 -15.62
N VAL A 116 -2.68 3.43 -16.01
CA VAL A 116 -2.69 2.65 -17.26
C VAL A 116 -3.24 3.47 -18.42
N THR A 117 -4.22 4.34 -18.18
CA THR A 117 -4.85 5.11 -19.26
C THR A 117 -4.35 6.55 -19.36
N GLN A 118 -4.30 7.28 -18.24
CA GLN A 118 -3.99 8.71 -18.29
C GLN A 118 -2.49 8.99 -18.38
N PHE A 119 -1.65 8.27 -17.64
CA PHE A 119 -0.20 8.48 -17.68
C PHE A 119 0.38 8.28 -19.08
N ARG A 120 -0.11 7.30 -19.85
CA ARG A 120 0.32 7.11 -21.24
C ARG A 120 -0.03 8.29 -22.15
N LYS A 121 -1.13 9.00 -21.85
CA LYS A 121 -1.55 10.20 -22.58
C LYS A 121 -0.76 11.43 -22.15
N TRP A 122 -0.54 11.60 -20.84
CA TRP A 122 0.13 12.77 -20.28
C TRP A 122 1.66 12.73 -20.42
N PHE A 123 2.24 11.53 -20.47
CA PHE A 123 3.68 11.30 -20.55
C PHE A 123 4.03 10.42 -21.76
N PRO A 124 3.88 10.98 -22.99
CA PRO A 124 4.21 10.24 -24.20
C PRO A 124 5.68 9.78 -24.15
N GLY A 125 5.92 8.54 -24.56
CA GLY A 125 7.25 7.92 -24.50
C GLY A 125 7.62 7.27 -23.15
N MET A 126 6.70 7.24 -22.17
CA MET A 126 6.96 6.53 -20.90
C MET A 126 7.27 5.04 -21.11
N ASP A 127 6.63 4.40 -22.09
CA ASP A 127 6.84 2.97 -22.39
C ASP A 127 8.22 2.75 -23.03
N ARG A 128 8.65 3.66 -23.92
CA ARG A 128 10.00 3.66 -24.52
C ARG A 128 11.06 3.80 -23.43
N PHE A 129 10.94 4.80 -22.56
CA PHE A 129 11.89 5.01 -21.48
C PHE A 129 11.90 3.83 -20.50
N ALA A 130 10.73 3.32 -20.08
CA ALA A 130 10.63 2.20 -19.15
C ALA A 130 11.34 0.93 -19.66
N ASN A 131 11.18 0.63 -20.95
CA ASN A 131 11.71 -0.58 -21.58
C ASN A 131 13.17 -0.45 -22.07
N ALA A 132 13.74 0.76 -22.05
CA ALA A 132 15.15 0.96 -22.36
C ALA A 132 16.07 0.29 -21.33
N THR A 133 17.25 -0.14 -21.77
CA THR A 133 18.31 -0.63 -20.89
C THR A 133 18.78 0.47 -19.94
N PHE A 134 19.42 0.10 -18.85
CA PHE A 134 19.96 1.09 -17.91
C PHE A 134 20.93 2.07 -18.58
N ALA A 135 21.81 1.56 -19.45
CA ALA A 135 22.78 2.39 -20.17
C ALA A 135 22.12 3.40 -21.13
N GLU A 136 21.01 3.02 -21.77
CA GLU A 136 20.25 3.92 -22.64
C GLU A 136 19.50 4.98 -21.83
N LYS A 137 18.90 4.61 -20.69
CA LYS A 137 18.21 5.55 -19.79
C LYS A 137 19.12 6.67 -19.31
N MET A 138 20.38 6.35 -18.99
CA MET A 138 21.38 7.33 -18.57
C MET A 138 21.71 8.37 -19.63
N LYS A 139 21.45 8.07 -20.91
CA LYS A 139 21.67 8.97 -22.05
C LYS A 139 20.38 9.65 -22.52
N ASP A 140 19.22 9.19 -22.06
CA ASP A 140 17.90 9.65 -22.50
C ASP A 140 17.37 10.78 -21.60
N ILE A 141 17.93 11.98 -21.76
CA ILE A 141 17.50 13.18 -21.02
C ILE A 141 15.97 13.43 -21.15
N PRO A 142 15.36 13.37 -22.36
CA PRO A 142 13.91 13.53 -22.48
C PRO A 142 13.12 12.48 -21.68
N GLY A 143 13.57 11.22 -21.68
CA GLY A 143 12.97 10.14 -20.91
C GLY A 143 13.09 10.36 -19.39
N MET A 144 14.26 10.81 -18.91
CA MET A 144 14.47 11.16 -17.50
C MET A 144 13.58 12.33 -17.06
N ILE A 145 13.43 13.37 -17.88
CA ILE A 145 12.53 14.49 -17.60
C ILE A 145 11.07 13.99 -17.53
N SER A 146 10.67 13.11 -18.45
CA SER A 146 9.33 12.51 -18.44
C SER A 146 9.08 11.67 -17.18
N ALA A 147 10.06 10.88 -16.74
CA ALA A 147 9.98 10.14 -15.48
C ALA A 147 9.92 11.07 -14.26
N ALA A 148 10.71 12.13 -14.24
CA ALA A 148 10.66 13.13 -13.17
C ALA A 148 9.28 13.81 -13.09
N LYS A 149 8.66 14.13 -14.24
CA LYS A 149 7.29 14.65 -14.27
C LYS A 149 6.26 13.66 -13.71
N GLN A 150 6.42 12.37 -13.98
CA GLN A 150 5.57 11.32 -13.38
C GLN A 150 5.72 11.26 -11.85
N VAL A 151 6.96 11.30 -11.34
CA VAL A 151 7.23 11.37 -9.89
C VAL A 151 6.59 12.61 -9.28
N CYS A 152 6.80 13.78 -9.89
CA CYS A 152 6.25 15.04 -9.38
C CYS A 152 4.72 15.01 -9.38
N PHE A 153 4.09 14.48 -10.43
CA PHE A 153 2.64 14.34 -10.47
C PHE A 153 2.16 13.39 -9.37
N ASP A 154 2.78 12.22 -9.19
CA ASP A 154 2.31 11.25 -8.19
C ASP A 154 2.42 11.82 -6.77
N VAL A 155 3.58 12.41 -6.47
CA VAL A 155 3.94 12.88 -5.11
C VAL A 155 3.26 14.20 -4.75
N PHE A 156 3.13 15.14 -5.69
CA PHE A 156 2.59 16.47 -5.38
C PHE A 156 1.14 16.66 -5.80
N VAL A 157 0.61 15.84 -6.71
CA VAL A 157 -0.78 16.01 -7.20
C VAL A 157 -1.65 14.84 -6.79
N HIS A 158 -1.34 13.64 -7.29
CA HIS A 158 -2.19 12.47 -7.11
C HIS A 158 -2.32 12.06 -5.65
N LEU A 159 -1.20 11.86 -4.95
CA LEU A 159 -1.27 11.36 -3.58
C LEU A 159 -1.88 12.39 -2.60
N PRO A 160 -1.49 13.68 -2.60
CA PRO A 160 -2.03 14.65 -1.65
C PRO A 160 -3.47 15.05 -1.96
N PHE A 161 -3.82 15.25 -3.23
CA PHE A 161 -5.09 15.89 -3.57
C PHE A 161 -6.16 14.93 -4.11
N MET A 162 -5.81 13.66 -4.35
CA MET A 162 -6.75 12.66 -4.83
C MET A 162 -6.80 11.46 -3.88
N TYR A 163 -5.64 10.84 -3.61
CA TYR A 163 -5.57 9.63 -2.78
C TYR A 163 -6.03 9.87 -1.35
N PHE A 164 -5.47 10.87 -0.66
CA PHE A 164 -5.80 11.08 0.74
C PHE A 164 -7.24 11.58 0.96
N PRO A 165 -7.76 12.59 0.21
CA PRO A 165 -9.16 12.97 0.31
C PRO A 165 -10.11 11.79 0.10
N CYS A 166 -9.88 10.97 -0.93
CA CYS A 166 -10.68 9.78 -1.18
C CYS A 166 -10.55 8.75 -0.04
N PHE A 167 -9.34 8.50 0.47
CA PHE A 167 -9.13 7.57 1.58
C PHE A 167 -9.91 8.00 2.83
N TYR A 168 -9.85 9.29 3.17
CA TYR A 168 -10.58 9.82 4.31
C TYR A 168 -12.09 9.81 4.09
N ALA A 169 -12.58 10.09 2.88
CA ALA A 169 -14.00 9.95 2.56
C ALA A 169 -14.47 8.49 2.65
N THR A 170 -13.69 7.52 2.16
CA THR A 170 -13.98 6.09 2.32
C THR A 170 -13.96 5.67 3.79
N LYS A 171 -13.05 6.24 4.59
CA LYS A 171 -13.04 6.00 6.03
C LYS A 171 -14.35 6.47 6.67
N GLU A 172 -14.83 7.66 6.33
CA GLU A 172 -16.12 8.17 6.84
C GLU A 172 -17.31 7.38 6.31
N SER A 173 -17.26 6.85 5.08
CA SER A 173 -18.36 6.04 4.55
C SER A 173 -18.52 4.68 5.25
N VAL A 174 -17.43 4.14 5.82
CA VAL A 174 -17.43 2.83 6.48
C VAL A 174 -17.52 2.95 8.01
N GLN A 175 -16.81 3.92 8.60
CA GLN A 175 -16.70 4.09 10.05
C GLN A 175 -17.46 5.30 10.59
N GLY A 176 -17.94 6.19 9.72
CA GLY A 176 -18.70 7.37 10.10
C GLY A 176 -20.10 7.03 10.61
N LYS A 177 -20.76 8.04 11.16
CA LYS A 177 -22.12 7.91 11.70
C LYS A 177 -23.21 8.29 10.70
N SER A 178 -22.85 9.07 9.68
CA SER A 178 -23.80 9.54 8.66
C SER A 178 -23.93 8.53 7.53
N TRP A 179 -25.12 8.44 6.95
CA TRP A 179 -25.40 7.71 5.71
C TRP A 179 -25.42 8.61 4.48
N ASN A 180 -25.26 9.93 4.65
CA ASN A 180 -25.23 10.88 3.56
C ASN A 180 -23.82 10.97 2.94
N PRO A 181 -23.65 10.69 1.63
CA PRO A 181 -22.35 10.77 0.97
C PRO A 181 -21.68 12.15 1.04
N ALA A 182 -22.46 13.23 1.08
CA ALA A 182 -21.90 14.58 1.22
C ALA A 182 -21.15 14.74 2.55
N ASP A 183 -21.69 14.17 3.62
CA ASP A 183 -21.06 14.22 4.95
C ASP A 183 -19.76 13.42 4.98
N TRP A 184 -19.67 12.32 4.23
CA TRP A 184 -18.43 11.53 4.16
C TRP A 184 -17.29 12.35 3.55
N VAL A 185 -17.59 13.07 2.47
CA VAL A 185 -16.61 13.94 1.80
C VAL A 185 -16.22 15.10 2.71
N VAL A 186 -17.19 15.83 3.27
CA VAL A 186 -16.91 17.00 4.13
C VAL A 186 -16.13 16.60 5.37
N ASN A 187 -16.58 15.57 6.10
CA ASN A 187 -15.91 15.12 7.32
C ASN A 187 -14.55 14.49 7.00
N GLY A 188 -14.46 13.74 5.89
CA GLY A 188 -13.22 13.13 5.43
C GLY A 188 -12.17 14.19 5.10
N CYS A 189 -12.50 15.16 4.24
CA CYS A 189 -11.62 16.25 3.86
C CYS A 189 -11.22 17.12 5.06
N THR A 190 -12.14 17.38 6.00
CA THR A 190 -11.82 18.11 7.24
C THR A 190 -10.79 17.37 8.08
N LYS A 191 -10.97 16.05 8.27
CA LYS A 191 -10.01 15.20 8.99
C LYS A 191 -8.67 15.11 8.25
N TYR A 192 -8.68 15.06 6.92
CA TYR A 192 -7.46 15.07 6.13
C TYR A 192 -6.71 16.39 6.30
N TYR A 193 -7.40 17.53 6.22
CA TYR A 193 -6.80 18.86 6.39
C TYR A 193 -6.00 18.97 7.69
N HIS A 194 -6.56 18.49 8.81
CA HIS A 194 -5.85 18.48 10.09
C HIS A 194 -4.66 17.51 10.15
N ASN A 195 -4.67 16.45 9.34
CA ASN A 195 -3.57 15.48 9.26
C ASN A 195 -2.60 15.75 8.10
N PHE A 196 -2.86 16.75 7.26
CA PHE A 196 -2.19 16.98 5.98
C PHE A 196 -0.68 16.90 6.11
N THR A 197 -0.09 17.67 7.02
CA THR A 197 1.37 17.74 7.17
C THR A 197 1.98 16.38 7.55
N LYS A 198 1.34 15.64 8.46
CA LYS A 198 1.84 14.33 8.92
C LYS A 198 1.76 13.30 7.80
N ASP A 199 0.61 13.27 7.13
CA ASP A 199 0.33 12.33 6.07
C ASP A 199 1.19 12.60 4.83
N PHE A 200 1.28 13.87 4.42
CA PHE A 200 2.13 14.32 3.32
C PHE A 200 3.60 14.01 3.59
N THR A 201 4.11 14.29 4.80
CA THR A 201 5.51 13.99 5.14
C THR A 201 5.80 12.49 5.06
N ALA A 202 4.95 11.65 5.68
CA ALA A 202 5.15 10.21 5.67
C ALA A 202 5.04 9.61 4.26
N MET A 203 4.05 10.07 3.50
CA MET A 203 3.86 9.69 2.11
C MET A 203 5.04 10.12 1.25
N PHE A 204 5.52 11.35 1.38
CA PHE A 204 6.65 11.87 0.62
C PHE A 204 7.91 11.07 0.89
N GLN A 205 8.22 10.78 2.16
CA GLN A 205 9.39 10.00 2.55
C GLN A 205 9.40 8.59 1.98
N LEU A 206 8.24 7.97 1.75
CA LEU A 206 8.14 6.65 1.15
C LEU A 206 8.06 6.71 -0.37
N TRP A 207 7.12 7.48 -0.90
CA TRP A 207 6.74 7.46 -2.31
C TRP A 207 7.69 8.24 -3.20
N ALA A 208 8.26 9.36 -2.75
CA ALA A 208 9.21 10.10 -3.59
C ALA A 208 10.44 9.25 -4.01
N PRO A 209 11.17 8.58 -3.09
CA PRO A 209 12.26 7.70 -3.50
C PRO A 209 11.78 6.44 -4.20
N ALA A 210 10.64 5.86 -3.78
CA ALA A 210 10.09 4.68 -4.43
C ALA A 210 9.72 4.96 -5.89
N ASP A 211 9.08 6.09 -6.17
CA ASP A 211 8.63 6.46 -7.52
C ASP A 211 9.79 6.73 -8.47
N VAL A 212 10.89 7.32 -8.00
CA VAL A 212 12.11 7.44 -8.81
C VAL A 212 12.57 6.07 -9.33
N ILE A 213 12.51 5.06 -8.46
CA ILE A 213 12.85 3.68 -8.84
C ILE A 213 11.76 3.10 -9.74
N LEU A 214 10.49 3.13 -9.31
CA LEU A 214 9.36 2.51 -10.00
C LEU A 214 9.16 3.06 -11.42
N PHE A 215 9.29 4.38 -11.62
CA PHE A 215 9.21 4.99 -12.94
C PHE A 215 10.44 4.73 -13.82
N SER A 216 11.52 4.20 -13.24
CA SER A 216 12.69 3.73 -13.99
C SER A 216 12.66 2.23 -14.29
N LEU A 217 11.76 1.45 -13.68
CA LEU A 217 11.64 0.01 -13.93
C LEU A 217 10.99 -0.30 -15.30
N PRO A 218 11.28 -1.49 -15.87
CA PRO A 218 10.53 -2.03 -17.00
C PRO A 218 9.03 -2.03 -16.73
N ILE A 219 8.22 -1.80 -17.77
CA ILE A 219 6.78 -1.55 -17.61
C ILE A 219 6.05 -2.73 -16.95
N TRP A 220 6.48 -3.96 -17.25
CA TRP A 220 5.91 -5.19 -16.68
C TRP A 220 6.21 -5.34 -15.18
N LEU A 221 7.34 -4.80 -14.70
CA LEU A 221 7.76 -4.90 -13.30
C LEU A 221 7.24 -3.74 -12.45
N ARG A 222 6.94 -2.59 -13.06
CA ARG A 222 6.49 -1.37 -12.38
C ARG A 222 5.26 -1.63 -11.50
N MET A 223 4.25 -2.32 -12.04
CA MET A 223 3.02 -2.61 -11.29
C MET A 223 3.29 -3.56 -10.11
N PRO A 224 3.88 -4.77 -10.28
CA PRO A 224 4.24 -5.64 -9.15
C PRO A 224 5.08 -4.93 -8.07
N ALA A 225 6.11 -4.18 -8.47
CA ALA A 225 6.96 -3.45 -7.52
C ALA A 225 6.17 -2.37 -6.75
N ARG A 226 5.26 -1.64 -7.44
CA ARG A 226 4.36 -0.68 -6.80
C ARG A 226 3.41 -1.36 -5.81
N HIS A 227 2.93 -2.56 -6.11
CA HIS A 227 2.12 -3.34 -5.15
C HIS A 227 2.88 -3.70 -3.88
N ALA A 228 4.16 -4.04 -4.00
CA ALA A 228 5.01 -4.33 -2.83
C ALA A 228 5.20 -3.09 -1.94
N VAL A 229 5.56 -1.94 -2.51
CA VAL A 229 5.67 -0.67 -1.77
C VAL A 229 4.31 -0.28 -1.16
N SER A 230 3.24 -0.44 -1.93
CA SER A 230 1.88 -0.14 -1.49
C SER A 230 1.41 -1.03 -0.34
N PHE A 231 1.85 -2.29 -0.26
CA PHE A 231 1.55 -3.17 0.87
C PHE A 231 2.15 -2.61 2.17
N VAL A 232 3.43 -2.22 2.13
CA VAL A 232 4.11 -1.59 3.28
C VAL A 232 3.45 -0.26 3.67
N TRP A 233 3.11 0.57 2.68
CA TRP A 233 2.38 1.81 2.90
C TRP A 233 1.01 1.57 3.57
N THR A 234 0.30 0.53 3.15
CA THR A 234 -1.02 0.20 3.70
C THR A 234 -0.91 -0.27 5.15
N ALA A 235 0.08 -1.11 5.45
CA ALA A 235 0.39 -1.52 6.83
C ALA A 235 0.76 -0.32 7.72
N TYR A 236 1.56 0.61 7.19
CA TYR A 236 1.90 1.86 7.89
C TYR A 236 0.66 2.72 8.18
N LEU A 237 -0.22 2.93 7.18
CA LEU A 237 -1.49 3.64 7.38
C LEU A 237 -2.39 2.94 8.39
N SER A 238 -2.48 1.61 8.35
CA SER A 238 -3.24 0.81 9.29
C SER A 238 -2.78 1.08 10.74
N LEU A 239 -1.46 1.11 10.99
CA LEU A 239 -0.92 1.45 12.31
C LEU A 239 -1.24 2.88 12.75
N LEU A 240 -1.05 3.87 11.87
CA LEU A 240 -1.33 5.26 12.20
C LEU A 240 -2.80 5.47 12.56
N ARG A 241 -3.71 4.72 11.94
CA ARG A 241 -5.16 4.88 12.18
C ARG A 241 -5.66 4.02 13.34
N GLY A 242 -5.06 2.86 13.57
CA GLY A 242 -5.29 2.06 14.78
C GLY A 242 -4.84 2.75 16.06
N SER A 243 -3.70 3.47 16.00
CA SER A 243 -3.15 4.19 17.16
C SER A 243 -3.93 5.45 17.52
N VAL A 244 -4.46 6.19 16.54
CA VAL A 244 -5.31 7.38 16.78
C VAL A 244 -6.63 7.01 17.44
N ALA A 245 -7.29 5.93 17.00
CA ALA A 245 -8.55 5.47 17.62
C ALA A 245 -8.38 5.18 19.13
N LYS A 246 -7.31 4.46 19.51
CA LYS A 246 -7.00 4.17 20.92
C LYS A 246 -6.72 5.42 21.76
N ALA A 247 -6.19 6.48 21.17
CA ALA A 247 -5.90 7.74 21.87
C ALA A 247 -7.16 8.58 22.11
N ASP A 248 -8.09 8.58 21.15
CA ASP A 248 -9.36 9.30 21.28
C ASP A 248 -10.30 8.64 22.30
N ASP A 249 -10.29 7.30 22.38
CA ASP A 249 -11.08 6.55 23.39
C ASP A 249 -10.57 6.84 24.81
N LYS A 250 -9.25 6.91 25.01
CA LYS A 250 -8.65 7.26 26.31
C LYS A 250 -8.91 8.68 26.79
N LYS A 251 -9.22 9.61 25.89
CA LYS A 251 -9.58 11.00 26.25
C LYS A 251 -11.05 11.17 26.63
N LYS A 252 -11.89 10.17 26.33
CA LYS A 252 -13.33 10.17 26.60
C LYS A 252 -13.73 9.34 27.82
N ALA A 253 -12.79 8.57 28.37
CA ALA A 253 -12.90 7.85 29.64
C ALA A 253 -12.29 8.69 30.76
#